data_AF-A0A4Y8CAE2-F1
#
_entry.id   AF-A0A4Y8CAE2-F1
#
_cell.length_a   1.000
_cell.length_b   1.000
_cell.length_c   1.000
_cell.angle_alpha   90.00
_cell.angle_beta   90.00
_cell.angle_gamma   90.00
#
_symmetry.space_group_name_H-M   'P 1'
#
loop_
_entity.id
_entity.type
_entity.pdbx_description
1 polymer ?
#
loop_
_entity_poly.entity_id
_entity_poly.type
_entity_poly.pdbx_seq_one_letter_code
_entity_poly.pdbx_strand_id
1 'polypeptide(L)'
;DPDRMRHSVHEFYVKSPEQMSELFADIPEAIENTQEIAQKCNLELNLGNPTPPNFKFTREYAKDHNIILPEETKEFSFDNDDIVFEELCKKGLEERLKFIDESKHEEYKQRLEVEINIIKNMKFSGYMLIVHDFIKVAKDKGIPVGPGRGSAAGSLVSYCLRIT
;
A
#
# COMPACT_ATOMS: atom_id res chain seq x y z
N ASP A 1 -18.54 -40.56 -18.49
CA ASP A 1 -17.62 -40.38 -19.62
C ASP A 1 -16.45 -41.36 -19.49
N PRO A 2 -16.41 -42.40 -20.35
CA PRO A 2 -15.35 -43.40 -20.39
C PRO A 2 -14.03 -42.90 -20.99
N ASP A 3 -14.03 -41.81 -21.78
CA ASP A 3 -12.82 -41.24 -22.40
C ASP A 3 -12.15 -40.16 -21.53
N ARG A 4 -12.71 -39.91 -20.35
CA ARG A 4 -12.14 -38.95 -19.39
C ARG A 4 -10.81 -39.48 -18.88
N MET A 5 -9.72 -38.74 -19.11
CA MET A 5 -8.42 -39.01 -18.49
C MET A 5 -8.57 -39.13 -16.98
N ARG A 6 -8.08 -40.24 -16.43
CA ARG A 6 -8.03 -40.52 -15.00
C ARG A 6 -6.64 -41.00 -14.66
N HIS A 7 -6.16 -40.61 -13.49
CA HIS A 7 -5.00 -41.26 -12.90
C HIS A 7 -5.34 -42.73 -12.60
N SER A 8 -4.43 -43.63 -12.96
CA SER A 8 -4.57 -45.07 -12.72
C SER A 8 -4.32 -45.46 -11.25
N VAL A 9 -3.78 -44.53 -10.46
CA VAL A 9 -3.45 -44.75 -9.04
C VAL A 9 -4.22 -43.78 -8.15
N HIS A 10 -4.68 -44.30 -7.02
CA HIS A 10 -5.47 -43.55 -6.03
C HIS A 10 -4.62 -42.96 -4.90
N GLU A 11 -3.30 -43.08 -4.98
CA GLU A 11 -2.39 -42.75 -3.87
C GLU A 11 -1.71 -41.37 -3.99
N PHE A 12 -2.30 -40.45 -4.76
CA PHE A 12 -1.84 -39.05 -4.86
C PHE A 12 -2.35 -38.22 -3.68
N TYR A 13 -1.95 -38.62 -2.49
CA TYR A 13 -2.13 -37.86 -1.26
C TYR A 13 -0.78 -37.74 -0.55
N VAL A 14 -0.67 -36.82 0.41
CA VAL A 14 0.54 -36.68 1.23
C VAL A 14 0.60 -37.86 2.20
N LYS A 15 1.43 -38.85 1.88
CA LYS A 15 1.69 -40.02 2.73
C LYS A 15 2.42 -39.62 4.02
N SER A 16 2.20 -40.38 5.08
CA SER A 16 2.95 -40.19 6.33
C SER A 16 4.41 -40.63 6.18
N PRO A 17 5.32 -40.18 7.07
CA PRO A 17 6.70 -40.65 7.07
C PRO A 17 6.84 -42.18 7.12
N GLU A 18 5.99 -42.86 7.90
CA GLU A 18 5.99 -44.33 8.03
C GLU A 18 5.57 -44.98 6.71
N GLN A 19 4.50 -44.50 6.07
CA GLN A 19 4.04 -45.00 4.77
C GLN A 19 5.11 -44.81 3.69
N MET A 20 5.82 -43.69 3.70
CA MET A 20 6.93 -43.45 2.77
C MET A 20 8.11 -44.37 3.07
N SER A 21 8.43 -44.62 4.35
CA SER A 21 9.50 -45.53 4.76
C SER A 21 9.23 -46.99 4.40
N GLU A 22 7.98 -47.44 4.49
CA GLU A 22 7.58 -48.77 4.02
C GLU A 22 7.66 -48.87 2.49
N LEU A 23 7.22 -47.82 1.78
CA LEU A 23 7.19 -47.79 0.31
C LEU A 23 8.60 -47.80 -0.31
N PHE A 24 9.58 -47.18 0.35
CA PHE A 24 10.99 -47.11 -0.10
C PHE A 24 11.93 -47.92 0.80
N ALA A 25 11.44 -48.98 1.45
CA ALA A 25 12.25 -49.80 2.36
C ALA A 25 13.45 -50.46 1.67
N ASP A 26 13.37 -50.70 0.35
CA ASP A 26 14.44 -51.21 -0.49
C ASP A 26 15.45 -50.13 -0.94
N ILE A 27 15.08 -48.85 -0.86
CA ILE A 27 15.92 -47.69 -1.24
C ILE A 27 15.81 -46.56 -0.18
N PRO A 28 16.34 -46.76 1.04
CA PRO A 28 16.25 -45.75 2.12
C PRO A 28 16.86 -44.39 1.76
N GLU A 29 17.89 -44.38 0.90
CA GLU A 29 18.55 -43.17 0.40
C GLU A 29 17.59 -42.20 -0.29
N ALA A 30 16.49 -42.69 -0.87
CA ALA A 30 15.47 -41.83 -1.50
C ALA A 30 14.81 -40.90 -0.47
N ILE A 31 14.61 -41.37 0.76
CA ILE A 31 14.05 -40.56 1.85
C ILE A 31 15.12 -39.66 2.45
N GLU A 32 16.33 -40.18 2.69
CA GLU A 32 17.45 -39.41 3.25
C GLU A 32 17.78 -38.18 2.39
N ASN A 33 17.82 -38.37 1.06
CA ASN A 33 18.08 -37.29 0.11
C ASN A 33 16.99 -36.20 0.15
N THR A 34 15.73 -36.53 0.46
CA THR A 34 14.67 -35.51 0.60
C THR A 34 14.93 -34.59 1.78
N GLN A 35 15.42 -35.14 2.91
CA GLN A 35 15.79 -34.37 4.09
C GLN A 35 17.06 -33.55 3.85
N GLU A 36 18.06 -34.11 3.17
CA GLU A 36 19.27 -33.39 2.79
C GLU A 36 18.94 -32.18 1.89
N ILE A 37 18.08 -32.35 0.87
CA ILE A 37 17.61 -31.26 0.01
C ILE A 37 16.88 -30.19 0.84
N ALA A 38 15.95 -30.61 1.71
CA ALA A 38 15.21 -29.68 2.57
C ALA A 38 16.15 -28.86 3.47
N GLN A 39 17.18 -29.47 4.05
CA GLN A 39 18.17 -28.80 4.89
C GLN A 39 19.06 -27.83 4.11
N LYS A 40 19.33 -28.10 2.83
CA LYS A 40 20.07 -27.20 1.93
C LYS A 40 19.23 -25.99 1.49
N CYS A 41 17.90 -26.12 1.43
CA CYS A 41 16.99 -25.06 1.02
C CYS A 41 16.78 -24.02 2.14
N ASN A 42 17.58 -22.95 2.11
CA ASN A 42 17.44 -21.82 3.01
C ASN A 42 17.09 -20.57 2.20
N LEU A 43 15.80 -20.21 2.16
CA LEU A 43 15.30 -19.02 1.48
C LEU A 43 14.68 -18.06 2.49
N GLU A 44 15.26 -16.88 2.62
CA GLU A 44 14.66 -15.78 3.37
C GLU A 44 13.87 -14.88 2.42
N LEU A 45 12.55 -14.84 2.60
CA LEU A 45 11.69 -13.89 1.91
C LEU A 45 11.56 -12.65 2.78
N ASN A 46 12.17 -11.55 2.34
CA ASN A 46 12.01 -10.25 2.97
C ASN A 46 10.60 -9.69 2.71
N LEU A 47 9.65 -10.10 3.53
CA LEU A 47 8.27 -9.58 3.54
C LEU A 47 8.17 -8.22 4.26
N GLY A 48 9.29 -7.50 4.40
CA GLY A 48 9.45 -6.29 5.21
C GLY A 48 8.54 -5.13 4.81
N ASN A 49 8.77 -3.94 5.38
CA ASN A 49 7.90 -2.77 5.25
C ASN A 49 7.86 -2.25 3.79
N PRO A 50 6.78 -2.44 3.02
CA PRO A 50 6.68 -1.82 1.70
C PRO A 50 6.55 -0.31 1.91
N THR A 51 7.61 0.44 1.58
CA THR A 51 7.49 1.89 1.43
C THR A 51 6.65 2.13 0.18
N PRO A 52 5.55 2.89 0.27
CA PRO A 52 4.75 3.20 -0.90
C PRO A 52 5.56 3.94 -1.96
N PRO A 53 5.19 3.82 -3.25
CA PRO A 53 5.90 4.52 -4.30
C PRO A 53 5.76 6.04 -4.16
N ASN A 54 6.76 6.76 -4.64
CA ASN A 54 6.68 8.21 -4.80
C ASN A 54 5.59 8.60 -5.80
N PHE A 55 5.06 9.81 -5.65
CA PHE A 55 4.07 10.32 -6.56
C PHE A 55 4.71 10.85 -7.84
N LYS A 56 4.30 10.32 -9.00
CA LYS A 56 4.89 10.67 -10.30
C LYS A 56 4.67 12.14 -10.68
N PHE A 57 3.54 12.72 -10.30
CA PHE A 57 3.14 14.07 -10.73
C PHE A 57 3.49 15.16 -9.71
N THR A 58 4.34 14.88 -8.71
CA THR A 58 4.71 15.84 -7.66
C THR A 58 5.23 17.16 -8.23
N ARG A 59 6.08 17.11 -9.27
CA ARG A 59 6.64 18.31 -9.91
C ARG A 59 5.60 19.12 -10.68
N GLU A 60 4.60 18.46 -11.25
CA GLU A 60 3.49 19.11 -11.96
C GLU A 60 2.57 19.81 -10.97
N TYR A 61 2.17 19.10 -9.92
CA TYR A 61 1.40 19.67 -8.81
C TYR A 61 2.12 20.84 -8.15
N ALA A 62 3.43 20.73 -7.93
CA ALA A 62 4.21 21.82 -7.35
C ALA A 62 4.13 23.09 -8.22
N LYS A 63 4.25 22.96 -9.55
CA LYS A 63 4.11 24.08 -10.48
C LYS A 63 2.70 24.67 -10.45
N ASP A 64 1.67 23.83 -10.55
CA ASP A 64 0.27 24.26 -10.58
C ASP A 64 -0.14 24.99 -9.30
N HIS A 65 0.47 24.61 -8.17
CA HIS A 65 0.19 25.18 -6.86
C HIS A 65 1.21 26.23 -6.39
N ASN A 66 2.18 26.62 -7.24
CA ASN A 66 3.26 27.56 -6.94
C ASN A 66 4.09 27.18 -5.70
N ILE A 67 4.41 25.89 -5.57
CA ILE A 67 5.18 25.30 -4.48
C ILE A 67 6.64 25.17 -4.91
N ILE A 68 7.56 25.63 -4.07
CA ILE A 68 9.01 25.48 -4.29
C ILE A 68 9.43 24.11 -3.77
N LEU A 69 10.10 23.33 -4.62
CA LEU A 69 10.58 21.99 -4.26
C LEU A 69 12.02 22.02 -3.78
N PRO A 70 12.39 21.26 -2.73
CA PRO A 70 13.78 21.16 -2.29
C PRO A 70 14.68 20.47 -3.33
N GLU A 71 14.16 19.50 -4.10
CA GLU A 71 14.89 18.77 -5.13
C GLU A 71 14.22 18.90 -6.51
N GLU A 72 14.25 20.10 -7.12
CA GLU A 72 13.48 20.43 -8.35
C GLU A 72 13.73 19.53 -9.58
N THR A 73 14.95 19.00 -9.69
CA THR A 73 15.38 18.16 -10.83
C THR A 73 15.08 16.68 -10.63
N LYS A 74 14.77 16.27 -9.40
CA LYS A 74 14.58 14.87 -9.05
C LYS A 74 13.14 14.44 -9.29
N GLU A 75 12.97 13.41 -10.11
CA GLU A 75 11.65 12.92 -10.51
C GLU A 75 10.89 12.27 -9.34
N PHE A 76 11.58 11.46 -8.53
CA PHE A 76 11.02 10.77 -7.37
C PHE A 76 11.76 11.18 -6.09
N SER A 77 11.07 11.87 -5.17
CA SER A 77 11.62 12.31 -3.90
C SER A 77 10.55 12.33 -2.83
N PHE A 78 10.83 11.66 -1.70
CA PHE A 78 9.94 11.71 -0.54
C PHE A 78 9.83 13.12 0.03
N ASP A 79 10.91 13.90 0.01
CA ASP A 79 10.90 15.25 0.56
C ASP A 79 10.08 16.20 -0.34
N ASN A 80 10.15 16.03 -1.67
CA ASN A 80 9.25 16.75 -2.58
C ASN A 80 7.78 16.35 -2.36
N ASP A 81 7.50 15.05 -2.23
CA ASP A 81 6.15 14.52 -1.98
C ASP A 81 5.60 15.08 -0.66
N ASP A 82 6.42 15.11 0.40
CA ASP A 82 6.07 15.63 1.72
C ASP A 82 5.62 17.10 1.66
N ILE A 83 6.35 17.95 0.92
CA ILE A 83 6.03 19.37 0.78
C ILE A 83 4.73 19.57 -0.01
N VAL A 84 4.56 18.88 -1.15
CA VAL A 84 3.33 19.00 -1.95
C VAL A 84 2.13 18.48 -1.16
N PHE A 85 2.27 17.34 -0.50
CA PHE A 85 1.23 16.75 0.34
C PHE A 85 0.77 17.69 1.44
N GLU A 86 1.71 18.27 2.19
CA GLU A 86 1.42 19.18 3.30
C GLU A 86 0.68 20.44 2.83
N GLU A 87 1.15 21.05 1.73
CA GLU A 87 0.51 22.24 1.14
C GLU A 87 -0.91 21.96 0.66
N LEU A 88 -1.15 20.83 -0.02
CA LEU A 88 -2.50 20.45 -0.43
C LEU A 88 -3.42 20.17 0.76
N CYS A 89 -2.89 19.58 1.83
CA CYS A 89 -3.66 19.36 3.05
C CYS A 89 -4.07 20.66 3.72
N LYS A 90 -3.15 21.63 3.82
CA LYS A 90 -3.40 22.96 4.40
C LYS A 90 -4.45 23.73 3.58
N LYS A 91 -4.28 23.79 2.26
CA LYS A 91 -5.28 24.40 1.35
C LYS A 91 -6.63 23.68 1.42
N GLY A 92 -6.60 22.35 1.48
CA GLY A 92 -7.80 21.54 1.66
C GLY A 92 -8.54 21.88 2.96
N LEU A 93 -7.80 22.04 4.06
CA LEU A 93 -8.37 22.41 5.36
C LEU A 93 -9.03 23.80 5.31
N GLU A 94 -8.38 24.80 4.70
CA GLU A 94 -8.96 26.13 4.54
C GLU A 94 -10.34 26.08 3.87
N GLU A 95 -10.50 25.24 2.83
CA GLU A 95 -11.79 25.03 2.17
C GLU A 95 -12.81 24.32 3.07
N ARG A 96 -12.37 23.39 3.91
CA ARG A 96 -13.26 22.67 4.85
C ARG A 96 -13.70 23.53 6.03
N LEU A 97 -12.83 24.39 6.55
CA LEU A 97 -13.09 25.25 7.70
C LEU A 97 -14.21 26.26 7.43
N LYS A 98 -14.49 26.60 6.16
CA LYS A 98 -15.65 27.43 5.76
C LYS A 98 -17.01 26.86 6.22
N PHE A 99 -17.08 25.56 6.50
CA PHE A 99 -18.28 24.86 6.96
C PHE A 99 -18.24 24.51 8.45
N ILE A 100 -17.21 24.95 9.17
CA ILE A 100 -16.95 24.61 10.57
C ILE A 100 -16.95 25.91 11.38
N ASP A 101 -17.54 25.85 12.57
CA ASP A 101 -17.53 26.96 13.52
C ASP A 101 -16.10 27.43 13.85
N GLU A 102 -15.88 28.74 13.82
CA GLU A 102 -14.56 29.36 14.05
C GLU A 102 -13.94 28.96 15.39
N SER A 103 -14.76 28.73 16.43
CA SER A 103 -14.28 28.29 17.74
C SER A 103 -13.54 26.95 17.71
N LYS A 104 -13.77 26.13 16.68
CA LYS A 104 -13.14 24.82 16.51
C LYS A 104 -11.94 24.84 15.55
N HIS A 105 -11.69 25.94 14.84
CA HIS A 105 -10.66 25.96 13.78
C HIS A 105 -9.28 25.55 14.29
N GLU A 106 -8.94 25.97 15.51
CA GLU A 106 -7.66 25.64 16.13
C GLU A 106 -7.50 24.14 16.42
N GLU A 107 -8.57 23.48 16.88
CA GLU A 107 -8.58 22.02 17.09
C GLU A 107 -8.29 21.27 15.78
N TYR A 108 -8.91 21.69 14.68
CA TYR A 108 -8.69 21.07 13.36
C TYR A 108 -7.28 21.30 12.82
N LYS A 109 -6.72 22.51 13.01
CA LYS A 109 -5.33 22.81 12.60
C LYS A 109 -4.34 21.94 13.35
N GLN A 110 -4.48 21.83 14.67
CA GLN A 110 -3.63 20.99 15.51
C GLN A 110 -3.75 19.52 15.13
N ARG A 111 -4.96 19.03 14.90
CA ARG A 111 -5.20 17.66 14.45
C ARG A 111 -4.55 17.38 13.10
N LEU A 112 -4.69 18.30 12.14
CA LEU A 112 -4.11 18.14 10.81
C LEU A 112 -2.59 18.05 10.89
N GLU A 113 -1.96 18.93 11.68
CA GLU A 113 -0.50 18.94 11.85
C GLU A 113 0.02 17.62 12.42
N VAL A 114 -0.66 17.05 13.42
CA VAL A 114 -0.32 15.73 13.96
C VAL A 114 -0.41 14.64 12.90
N GLU A 115 -1.50 14.60 12.13
CA GLU A 115 -1.69 13.59 11.08
C GLU A 115 -0.65 13.73 9.95
N ILE A 116 -0.37 14.96 9.50
CA ILE A 116 0.64 15.25 8.47
C ILE A 116 2.00 14.73 8.91
N ASN A 117 2.41 15.04 10.15
CA ASN A 117 3.72 14.62 10.66
C ASN A 117 3.85 13.10 10.76
N ILE A 118 2.79 12.40 11.17
CA ILE A 118 2.77 10.92 11.19
C ILE A 118 2.95 10.37 9.77
N ILE A 119 2.21 10.89 8.79
CA ILE A 119 2.25 10.42 7.40
C ILE A 119 3.64 10.65 6.75
N LYS A 120 4.24 11.83 6.99
CA LYS A 120 5.59 12.16 6.53
C LYS A 120 6.64 11.23 7.14
N ASN A 121 6.57 10.99 8.45
CA ASN A 121 7.50 10.09 9.15
C ASN A 121 7.42 8.64 8.64
N MET A 122 6.22 8.18 8.26
CA MET A 122 6.04 6.86 7.68
C MET A 122 6.40 6.78 6.19
N LYS A 123 6.69 7.92 5.53
CA LYS A 123 6.94 8.03 4.08
C LYS A 123 5.73 7.64 3.22
N PHE A 124 4.53 8.04 3.67
CA PHE A 124 3.25 7.78 2.99
C PHE A 124 2.68 8.98 2.20
N SER A 125 3.34 10.13 2.20
CA SER A 125 2.86 11.33 1.50
C SER A 125 2.60 11.09 0.02
N GLY A 126 3.52 10.43 -0.68
CA GLY A 126 3.36 10.06 -2.10
C GLY A 126 2.14 9.16 -2.34
N TYR A 127 1.87 8.21 -1.45
CA TYR A 127 0.67 7.38 -1.52
C TYR A 127 -0.62 8.19 -1.36
N MET A 128 -0.66 9.11 -0.39
CA MET A 128 -1.81 9.98 -0.18
C MET A 128 -2.08 10.86 -1.40
N LEU A 129 -1.02 11.37 -2.06
CA LEU A 129 -1.12 12.13 -3.30
C LEU A 129 -1.64 11.29 -4.46
N ILE A 130 -1.17 10.03 -4.61
CA ILE A 130 -1.70 9.10 -5.61
C ILE A 130 -3.21 8.90 -5.41
N VAL A 131 -3.63 8.65 -4.15
CA VAL A 131 -5.04 8.41 -3.82
C VAL A 131 -5.90 9.64 -4.09
N HIS A 132 -5.40 10.80 -3.69
CA HIS A 132 -6.02 12.09 -3.97
C HIS A 132 -6.23 12.31 -5.48
N ASP A 133 -5.17 12.13 -6.28
CA ASP A 133 -5.19 12.38 -7.73
C ASP A 133 -6.22 11.51 -8.45
N PHE A 134 -6.19 10.19 -8.25
CA PHE A 134 -7.13 9.33 -8.98
C PHE A 134 -8.59 9.57 -8.56
N ILE A 135 -8.85 9.89 -7.28
CA ILE A 135 -10.19 10.24 -6.81
C ILE A 135 -10.65 11.56 -7.42
N LYS A 136 -9.77 12.56 -7.48
CA LYS A 136 -10.05 13.85 -8.12
C LYS A 136 -10.39 13.64 -9.59
N VAL A 137 -9.55 12.93 -10.34
CA VAL A 137 -9.78 12.66 -11.77
C VAL A 137 -11.07 11.88 -12.00
N ALA A 138 -11.37 10.89 -11.17
CA ALA A 138 -12.62 10.13 -11.27
C ALA A 138 -13.84 11.05 -11.09
N LYS A 139 -13.84 11.92 -10.07
CA LYS A 139 -14.90 12.90 -9.81
C LYS A 139 -15.03 13.90 -10.97
N ASP A 140 -13.92 14.44 -11.46
CA ASP A 140 -13.90 15.42 -12.56
C ASP A 140 -14.47 14.83 -13.87
N LYS A 141 -14.29 13.52 -14.08
CA LYS A 141 -14.83 12.79 -15.25
C LYS A 141 -16.21 12.17 -15.02
N GLY A 142 -16.83 12.40 -13.86
CA GLY A 142 -18.13 11.80 -13.52
C GLY A 142 -18.10 10.28 -13.36
N ILE A 143 -16.94 9.70 -13.06
CA ILE A 143 -16.77 8.26 -12.82
C ILE A 143 -17.12 7.97 -11.35
N PRO A 144 -18.13 7.12 -11.06
CA PRO A 144 -18.50 6.78 -9.69
C PRO A 144 -17.35 6.08 -8.95
N VAL A 145 -17.04 6.56 -7.75
CA VAL A 145 -16.14 5.88 -6.80
C VAL A 145 -16.98 5.22 -5.71
N GLY A 146 -16.69 3.96 -5.38
CA GLY A 146 -17.47 3.22 -4.39
C GLY A 146 -17.52 3.90 -3.01
N PRO A 147 -18.49 3.59 -2.14
CA PRO A 147 -18.66 4.26 -0.85
C PRO A 147 -17.64 3.82 0.22
N GLY A 148 -16.99 2.67 0.04
CA GLY A 148 -16.05 2.12 1.02
C GLY A 148 -14.77 2.96 1.16
N ARG A 149 -14.50 3.46 2.37
CA ARG A 149 -13.25 4.16 2.72
C ARG A 149 -12.53 3.55 3.93
N GLY A 150 -13.08 2.46 4.49
CA GLY A 150 -12.53 1.81 5.68
C GLY A 150 -12.25 2.81 6.80
N SER A 151 -11.15 2.60 7.53
CA SER A 151 -10.72 3.50 8.61
C SER A 151 -10.27 4.89 8.13
N ALA A 152 -10.06 5.10 6.82
CA ALA A 152 -9.62 6.39 6.29
C ALA A 152 -10.65 7.52 6.50
N ALA A 153 -11.93 7.18 6.74
CA ALA A 153 -12.96 8.15 7.12
C ALA A 153 -12.64 8.89 8.43
N GLY A 154 -11.80 8.31 9.31
CA GLY A 154 -11.35 8.94 10.56
C GLY A 154 -10.13 9.86 10.42
N SER A 155 -9.61 10.05 9.22
CA SER A 155 -8.45 10.92 8.96
C SER A 155 -8.90 12.29 8.44
N LEU A 156 -8.47 13.35 9.13
CA LEU A 156 -8.68 14.71 8.68
C LEU A 156 -7.90 15.00 7.39
N VAL A 157 -6.69 14.44 7.23
CA VAL A 157 -5.93 14.52 5.97
C VAL A 157 -6.75 14.00 4.79
N SER A 158 -7.39 12.84 4.94
CA SER A 158 -8.22 12.25 3.88
C SER A 158 -9.39 13.17 3.51
N TYR A 159 -10.00 13.82 4.50
CA TYR A 159 -11.09 14.76 4.29
C TYR A 159 -10.63 16.05 3.58
N CYS A 160 -9.47 16.59 3.98
CA CYS A 160 -8.85 17.77 3.36
C CYS A 160 -8.49 17.51 1.90
N LEU A 161 -7.93 16.33 1.59
CA LEU A 161 -7.61 15.91 0.23
C LEU A 161 -8.83 15.44 -0.59
N ARG A 162 -10.06 15.55 -0.05
CA ARG A 162 -11.29 15.11 -0.73
C ARG A 162 -11.28 13.62 -1.12
N ILE A 163 -10.47 12.82 -0.44
CA ILE A 163 -10.48 11.35 -0.53
C ILE A 163 -11.77 10.84 0.10
N THR A 164 -12.15 11.45 1.23
CA THR A 164 -13.41 11.23 1.95
C THR A 164 -14.34 12.45 1.87
#